data_AF-A0AAW3TX71-F1
#
_entry.id   AF-A0AAW3TX71-F1
#
_cell.length_a   1.000
_cell.length_b   1.000
_cell.length_c   1.000
_cell.angle_alpha   90.00
_cell.angle_beta   90.00
_cell.angle_gamma   90.00
#
_symmetry.space_group_name_H-M   'P 1'
#
loop_
_entity.id
_entity.type
_entity.pdbx_description
1 polymer ?
#
loop_
_entity_poly.entity_id
_entity_poly.type
_entity_poly.pdbx_seq_one_letter_code
_entity_poly.pdbx_strand_id
1 'polypeptide(L)'
;MPRATTRGSPDAYKQAEVAATFGIRAPYEIDETFPTGDIFPTGTKTPFYGAVVVQDGTDRRLESMEWGVPTQIPSKRDPGVKLTKYVTNVRNLQSTFWRSMLTTPARRCLVPVTSFSEYGLKPGEDGKKPLHWFDVPSRPLFAFAGIWRPTERGNAYGFLTTEPNAIVAPIHPKAMPVILHDDDYGRWLTGAWDDVKELVSPYPSQLMRVDQPVD
;
A
#
# COMPACT_ATOMS: atom_id res chain seq x y z
N MET A 1 13.22 3.82 -3.60
CA MET A 1 12.03 3.58 -2.76
C MET A 1 11.00 2.89 -3.63
N PRO A 2 10.32 1.83 -3.15
CA PRO A 2 9.18 1.26 -3.87
C PRO A 2 8.17 2.37 -4.17
N ARG A 3 7.57 2.32 -5.36
CA ARG A 3 6.50 3.23 -5.76
C ARG A 3 5.25 2.42 -6.00
N ALA A 4 4.10 2.98 -5.68
CA ALA A 4 2.82 2.47 -6.11
C ALA A 4 2.13 3.59 -6.89
N THR A 5 1.32 3.25 -7.88
CA THR A 5 0.67 4.27 -8.68
C THR A 5 -0.76 3.90 -8.98
N THR A 6 -1.58 4.92 -9.15
CA THR A 6 -2.87 4.80 -9.83
C THR A 6 -2.77 5.08 -11.33
N ARG A 7 -1.56 5.17 -11.90
CA ARG A 7 -1.29 5.24 -13.36
C ARG A 7 -1.09 3.87 -14.01
N GLY A 8 -2.03 3.53 -14.89
CA GLY A 8 -1.86 2.58 -15.98
C GLY A 8 -2.72 2.89 -17.20
N SER A 9 -3.52 3.96 -17.14
CA SER A 9 -4.37 4.48 -18.22
C SER A 9 -4.10 5.98 -18.37
N PRO A 10 -4.26 6.58 -19.57
CA PRO A 10 -4.24 8.03 -19.77
C PRO A 10 -5.15 8.83 -18.80
N ASP A 11 -6.07 8.14 -18.10
CA ASP A 11 -6.82 8.67 -16.98
C ASP A 11 -6.37 8.01 -15.67
N ALA A 12 -5.76 8.76 -14.76
CA ALA A 12 -5.69 8.33 -13.36
C ALA A 12 -7.13 8.10 -12.87
N TYR A 13 -7.38 6.97 -12.21
CA TYR A 13 -8.73 6.66 -11.77
C TYR A 13 -9.31 7.81 -10.95
N LYS A 14 -10.45 8.32 -11.40
CA LYS A 14 -11.16 9.38 -10.68
C LYS A 14 -11.73 8.78 -9.40
N GLN A 15 -11.95 9.63 -8.40
CA GLN A 15 -12.55 9.22 -7.12
C GLN A 15 -13.80 8.34 -7.32
N ALA A 16 -14.62 8.66 -8.32
CA ALA A 16 -15.84 7.91 -8.63
C ALA A 16 -15.60 6.47 -9.10
N GLU A 17 -14.56 6.24 -9.89
CA GLU A 17 -14.22 4.90 -10.37
C GLU A 17 -13.65 4.05 -9.23
N VAL A 18 -12.79 4.66 -8.39
CA VAL A 18 -12.30 4.01 -7.16
C VAL A 18 -13.48 3.68 -6.25
N ALA A 19 -14.40 4.62 -6.03
CA ALA A 19 -15.59 4.39 -5.22
C ALA A 19 -16.42 3.20 -5.75
N ALA A 20 -16.67 3.15 -7.06
CA ALA A 20 -17.42 2.07 -7.70
C ALA A 20 -16.72 0.70 -7.54
N THR A 21 -15.42 0.62 -7.84
CA THR A 21 -14.64 -0.63 -7.75
C THR A 21 -14.63 -1.20 -6.33
N PHE A 22 -14.56 -0.34 -5.31
CA PHE A 22 -14.50 -0.78 -3.92
C PHE A 22 -15.86 -0.78 -3.23
N GLY A 23 -16.97 -0.65 -3.96
CA GLY A 23 -18.32 -0.82 -3.44
C GLY A 23 -18.79 0.32 -2.53
N ILE A 24 -18.25 1.53 -2.71
CA ILE A 24 -18.68 2.72 -2.00
C ILE A 24 -19.92 3.29 -2.71
N ARG A 25 -21.02 3.38 -1.96
CA ARG A 25 -22.32 3.82 -2.50
C ARG A 25 -22.45 5.33 -2.45
N ALA A 26 -23.10 5.89 -3.45
CA ALA A 26 -23.49 7.31 -3.45
C ALA A 26 -24.65 7.56 -2.46
N PRO A 27 -24.75 8.76 -1.87
CA PRO A 27 -23.83 9.89 -2.03
C PRO A 27 -22.53 9.70 -1.20
N TYR A 28 -21.41 10.14 -1.76
CA TYR A 28 -20.14 10.32 -1.03
C TYR A 28 -19.62 11.74 -1.31
N GLU A 29 -18.84 12.26 -0.37
CA GLU A 29 -18.23 13.58 -0.52
C GLU A 29 -17.22 13.58 -1.67
N ILE A 30 -17.32 14.54 -2.58
CA ILE A 30 -16.36 14.71 -3.66
C ILE A 30 -15.12 15.42 -3.09
N ASP A 31 -13.98 14.76 -3.21
CA ASP A 31 -12.68 15.30 -2.83
C ASP A 31 -11.98 15.84 -4.08
N GLU A 32 -12.01 17.16 -4.28
CA GLU A 32 -11.29 17.81 -5.39
C GLU A 32 -9.76 17.66 -5.28
N THR A 33 -9.27 17.28 -4.10
CA THR A 33 -7.86 17.01 -3.82
C THR A 33 -7.54 15.51 -3.83
N PHE A 34 -8.45 14.68 -4.34
CA PHE A 34 -8.30 13.23 -4.37
C PHE A 34 -6.92 12.84 -4.94
N PRO A 35 -6.13 12.02 -4.23
CA PRO A 35 -4.78 11.67 -4.68
C PRO A 35 -4.81 10.89 -6.01
N THR A 36 -4.46 11.57 -7.10
CA THR A 36 -4.28 10.96 -8.42
C THR A 36 -2.80 10.83 -8.78
N GLY A 37 -2.41 9.73 -9.42
CA GLY A 37 -1.08 9.54 -9.99
C GLY A 37 -0.15 8.68 -9.15
N ASP A 38 1.15 8.96 -9.25
CA ASP A 38 2.18 8.23 -8.51
C ASP A 38 2.11 8.58 -7.02
N ILE A 39 2.07 7.54 -6.18
CA ILE A 39 2.06 7.67 -4.73
C ILE A 39 3.49 7.43 -4.24
N PHE A 40 3.98 8.36 -3.41
CA PHE A 40 5.31 8.32 -2.82
C PHE A 40 5.21 8.19 -1.30
N PRO A 41 6.19 7.55 -0.63
CA PRO A 41 6.22 7.55 0.81
C PRO A 41 6.50 8.95 1.35
N THR A 42 5.90 9.30 2.49
CA THR A 42 6.20 10.55 3.20
C THR A 42 7.70 10.73 3.41
N GLY A 43 8.19 11.90 3.00
CA GLY A 43 9.54 12.35 3.27
C GLY A 43 9.64 13.08 4.61
N THR A 44 10.85 13.38 5.05
CA THR A 44 11.09 14.14 6.30
C THR A 44 10.57 15.58 6.24
N LYS A 45 10.43 16.15 5.04
CA LYS A 45 9.99 17.54 4.83
C LYS A 45 8.60 17.66 4.20
N THR A 46 8.16 16.63 3.48
CA THR A 46 6.95 16.70 2.65
C THR A 46 6.09 15.47 2.92
N PRO A 47 4.84 15.65 3.43
CA PRO A 47 3.87 14.57 3.45
C PRO A 47 3.50 14.17 2.03
N PHE A 48 3.27 12.87 1.83
CA PHE A 48 2.62 12.36 0.64
C PHE A 48 1.39 11.58 1.06
N TYR A 49 0.27 11.86 0.40
CA TYR A 49 -1.02 11.26 0.70
C TYR A 49 -1.40 10.25 -0.38
N GLY A 50 -2.09 9.20 0.04
CA GLY A 50 -2.69 8.21 -0.83
C GLY A 50 -4.16 8.01 -0.48
N ALA A 51 -4.95 7.62 -1.48
CA ALA A 51 -6.32 7.19 -1.26
C ALA A 51 -6.32 5.84 -0.53
N VAL A 52 -7.21 5.68 0.44
CA VAL A 52 -7.49 4.42 1.10
C VAL A 52 -8.99 4.22 1.24
N VAL A 53 -9.42 2.96 1.22
CA VAL A 53 -10.82 2.60 1.52
C VAL A 53 -10.87 1.99 2.90
N VAL A 54 -11.74 2.52 3.76
CA VAL A 54 -11.96 2.00 5.12
C VAL A 54 -13.40 1.52 5.28
N GLN A 55 -13.62 0.65 6.25
CA GLN A 55 -14.96 0.28 6.68
C GLN A 55 -15.60 1.43 7.47
N ASP A 56 -16.87 1.74 7.16
CA ASP A 56 -17.69 2.71 7.91
C ASP A 56 -19.08 2.11 8.16
N GLY A 57 -19.30 1.60 9.37
CA GLY A 57 -20.49 0.80 9.69
C GLY A 57 -20.61 -0.40 8.75
N THR A 58 -21.72 -0.48 8.01
CA THR A 58 -21.97 -1.52 6.99
C THR A 58 -21.44 -1.15 5.60
N ASP A 59 -21.06 0.11 5.40
CA ASP A 59 -20.60 0.64 4.13
C ASP A 59 -19.07 0.84 4.16
N ARG A 60 -18.55 1.46 3.10
CA ARG A 60 -17.15 1.82 2.95
C ARG A 60 -17.07 3.30 2.61
N ARG A 61 -15.95 3.92 2.94
CA ARG A 61 -15.65 5.30 2.55
C ARG A 61 -14.22 5.44 2.04
N LEU A 62 -14.00 6.45 1.21
CA LEU A 62 -12.66 6.88 0.81
C LEU A 62 -12.11 7.89 1.81
N GLU A 63 -10.82 7.77 2.09
CA GLU A 63 -10.05 8.75 2.84
C GLU A 63 -8.73 9.03 2.13
N SER A 64 -8.23 10.25 2.29
CA SER A 64 -6.86 10.62 1.96
C SER A 64 -6.02 10.55 3.24
N MET A 65 -5.02 9.67 3.27
CA MET A 65 -4.18 9.44 4.44
C MET A 65 -2.70 9.60 4.10
N GLU A 66 -1.89 10.03 5.07
CA GLU A 66 -0.46 10.16 4.89
C GLU A 66 0.21 8.78 4.77
N TRP A 67 0.99 8.53 3.71
CA TRP A 67 1.68 7.25 3.55
C TRP A 67 2.97 7.20 4.35
N GLY A 68 2.87 6.63 5.55
CA GLY A 68 3.98 6.42 6.45
C GLY A 68 3.57 6.68 7.88
N VAL A 69 3.53 5.63 8.69
CA VAL A 69 3.15 5.73 10.09
C VAL A 69 4.35 6.25 10.91
N PRO A 70 4.26 7.40 11.60
CA PRO A 70 5.38 7.99 12.31
C PRO A 70 5.77 7.16 13.52
N THR A 71 7.07 6.97 13.74
CA THR A 71 7.65 6.40 14.96
C THR A 71 8.89 7.17 15.37
N GLN A 72 9.25 7.13 16.64
CA GLN A 72 10.48 7.70 17.15
C GLN A 72 11.59 6.64 17.16
N ILE A 73 12.74 6.96 16.58
CA ILE A 73 13.95 6.12 16.65
C ILE A 73 15.13 6.92 17.21
N PRO A 74 16.07 6.29 17.92
CA PRO A 74 17.31 6.97 18.33
C PRO A 74 18.13 7.41 17.11
N SER A 75 18.74 8.59 17.17
CA SER A 75 19.74 9.02 16.20
C SER A 75 20.98 8.12 16.31
N LYS A 76 21.57 7.79 15.15
CA LYS A 76 22.83 7.02 15.10
C LYS A 76 24.03 7.82 15.63
N ARG A 77 23.98 9.16 15.56
CA ARG A 77 25.06 10.04 16.02
C ARG A 77 24.99 10.28 17.52
N ASP A 78 23.77 10.36 18.06
CA ASP A 78 23.50 10.56 19.48
C ASP A 78 22.20 9.81 19.86
N PRO A 79 22.28 8.66 20.55
CA PRO A 79 21.11 7.89 20.95
C PRO A 79 20.12 8.61 21.88
N GLY A 80 20.56 9.68 22.56
CA GLY A 80 19.70 10.54 23.37
C GLY A 80 18.72 11.38 22.55
N VAL A 81 19.08 11.68 21.29
CA VAL A 81 18.22 12.42 20.35
C VAL A 81 17.27 11.45 19.64
N LYS A 82 15.97 11.74 19.68
CA LYS A 82 14.95 11.01 18.92
C LYS A 82 14.70 11.67 17.57
N LEU A 83 14.59 10.84 16.54
CA LEU A 83 14.26 11.23 15.18
C LEU A 83 12.94 10.59 14.78
N THR A 84 12.08 11.37 14.11
CA THR A 84 10.87 10.84 13.49
C THR A 84 11.24 10.05 12.24
N LYS A 85 10.79 8.80 12.19
CA LYS A 85 10.84 7.93 11.02
C LYS A 85 9.42 7.58 10.61
N TYR A 86 9.13 7.66 9.33
CA TYR A 86 7.85 7.22 8.76
C TYR A 86 8.01 5.78 8.26
N VAL A 87 7.20 4.87 8.78
CA VAL A 87 7.24 3.45 8.42
C VAL A 87 6.08 3.16 7.47
N THR A 88 6.42 2.76 6.25
CA THR A 88 5.47 2.63 5.13
C THR A 88 5.00 1.20 4.90
N ASN A 89 5.85 0.23 5.23
CA ASN A 89 5.67 -1.18 4.91
C ASN A 89 5.67 -2.02 6.19
N VAL A 90 4.62 -2.81 6.37
CA VAL A 90 4.41 -3.71 7.50
C VAL A 90 4.96 -5.08 7.13
N ARG A 91 6.10 -5.44 7.70
CA ARG A 91 6.80 -6.70 7.40
C ARG A 91 6.79 -7.68 8.57
N ASN A 92 7.05 -7.18 9.78
CA ASN A 92 7.04 -8.00 10.98
C ASN A 92 5.65 -7.90 11.64
N LEU A 93 4.79 -8.88 11.37
CA LEU A 93 3.42 -8.93 11.92
C LEU A 93 3.39 -9.14 13.45
N GLN A 94 4.50 -9.60 14.05
CA GLN A 94 4.64 -9.78 15.50
C GLN A 94 5.09 -8.48 16.20
N SER A 95 5.37 -7.41 15.45
CA SER A 95 5.77 -6.14 16.04
C SER A 95 4.65 -5.54 16.89
N THR A 96 4.97 -5.20 18.14
CA THR A 96 4.05 -4.48 19.03
C THR A 96 3.59 -3.14 18.45
N PHE A 97 4.41 -2.52 17.59
CA PHE A 97 4.05 -1.29 16.88
C PHE A 97 2.84 -1.47 15.96
N TRP A 98 2.68 -2.65 15.34
CA TRP A 98 1.63 -2.94 14.38
C TRP A 98 0.44 -3.70 14.97
N ARG A 99 0.68 -4.45 16.06
CA ARG A 99 -0.29 -5.40 16.63
C ARG A 99 -1.69 -4.83 16.79
N SER A 100 -1.83 -3.65 17.41
CA SER A 100 -3.15 -3.05 17.64
C SER A 100 -3.89 -2.68 16.34
N MET A 101 -3.17 -2.26 15.30
CA MET A 101 -3.77 -1.97 13.99
C MET A 101 -4.16 -3.25 13.24
N LEU A 102 -3.32 -4.30 13.31
CA LEU A 102 -3.61 -5.61 12.69
C LEU A 102 -4.84 -6.28 13.32
N THR A 103 -4.94 -6.25 14.65
CA THR A 103 -6.00 -6.94 15.39
C THR A 103 -7.29 -6.14 15.56
N THR A 104 -7.31 -4.87 15.15
CA THR A 104 -8.51 -4.03 15.20
C THR A 104 -9.02 -3.81 13.78
N PRO A 105 -10.13 -4.44 13.35
CA PRO A 105 -10.66 -4.29 12.00
C PRO A 105 -10.84 -2.84 11.54
N ALA A 106 -11.32 -1.97 12.43
CA ALA A 106 -11.48 -0.53 12.18
C ALA A 106 -10.15 0.23 11.92
N ARG A 107 -8.99 -0.41 12.08
CA ARG A 107 -7.65 0.13 11.76
C ARG A 107 -7.05 -0.50 10.51
N ARG A 108 -7.84 -1.25 9.74
CA ARG A 108 -7.44 -1.81 8.44
C ARG A 108 -8.07 -1.00 7.31
N CYS A 109 -7.38 -0.97 6.18
CA CYS A 109 -7.83 -0.29 4.98
C CYS A 109 -7.45 -1.10 3.73
N LEU A 110 -8.08 -0.80 2.61
CA LEU A 110 -7.60 -1.18 1.29
C LEU A 110 -6.82 0.00 0.73
N VAL A 111 -5.68 -0.25 0.07
CA VAL A 111 -4.89 0.77 -0.61
C VAL A 111 -5.04 0.58 -2.12
N PRO A 112 -5.94 1.33 -2.79
CA PRO A 112 -6.16 1.22 -4.23
C PRO A 112 -4.92 1.58 -5.04
N VAL A 113 -4.56 0.71 -5.98
CA VAL A 113 -3.45 0.89 -6.90
C VAL A 113 -3.77 0.25 -8.25
N THR A 114 -3.08 0.70 -9.29
CA THR A 114 -3.17 0.14 -10.65
C THR A 114 -1.93 -0.64 -11.03
N SER A 115 -0.79 -0.26 -10.44
CA SER A 115 0.48 -0.95 -10.57
C SER A 115 1.41 -0.52 -9.43
N PHE A 116 2.49 -1.27 -9.24
CA PHE A 116 3.58 -0.89 -8.34
C PHE A 116 4.91 -1.18 -8.98
N SER A 117 5.96 -0.51 -8.49
CA SER A 117 7.29 -0.64 -9.05
C SER A 117 8.34 -1.03 -8.03
N GLU A 118 9.30 -1.83 -8.45
CA GLU A 118 10.52 -2.12 -7.71
C GLU A 118 11.76 -1.81 -8.55
N TYR A 119 12.83 -1.41 -7.86
CA TYR A 119 14.12 -1.19 -8.50
C TYR A 119 14.83 -2.52 -8.69
N GLY A 120 15.36 -2.73 -9.90
CA GLY A 120 16.21 -3.88 -10.21
C GLY A 120 17.46 -3.96 -9.33
N LEU A 121 18.05 -5.15 -9.27
CA LEU A 121 19.20 -5.42 -8.42
C LEU A 121 20.47 -4.69 -8.88
N LYS A 122 20.70 -4.64 -10.19
CA LYS A 122 21.91 -4.09 -10.81
C LYS A 122 21.61 -2.77 -11.55
N PRO A 123 22.55 -1.82 -11.57
CA PRO A 123 22.47 -0.67 -12.48
C PRO A 123 22.47 -1.12 -13.94
N GLY A 124 21.70 -0.42 -14.79
CA GLY A 124 21.78 -0.51 -16.24
C GLY A 124 22.95 0.30 -16.80
N GLU A 125 22.99 0.44 -18.13
CA GLU A 125 24.07 1.14 -18.85
C GLU A 125 24.23 2.61 -18.44
N ASP A 126 23.14 3.26 -18.04
CA ASP A 126 23.12 4.64 -17.55
C ASP A 126 23.58 4.79 -16.08
N GLY A 127 24.00 3.70 -15.45
CA GLY A 127 24.42 3.65 -14.05
C GLY A 127 23.28 3.71 -13.04
N LYS A 128 22.01 3.71 -13.48
CA LYS A 128 20.83 3.72 -12.60
C LYS A 128 20.19 2.34 -12.57
N LYS A 129 19.58 2.00 -11.44
CA LYS A 129 18.79 0.77 -11.35
C LYS A 129 17.50 0.95 -12.18
N PRO A 130 17.18 0.02 -13.09
CA PRO A 130 15.93 0.08 -13.83
C PRO A 130 14.75 -0.01 -12.87
N LEU A 131 13.64 0.60 -13.25
CA LEU A 131 12.39 0.55 -12.52
C LEU A 131 11.46 -0.40 -13.27
N HIS A 132 11.05 -1.49 -12.62
CA HIS A 132 10.13 -2.48 -13.20
C HIS A 132 8.74 -2.28 -12.63
N TRP A 133 7.73 -2.24 -13.49
CA TRP A 133 6.34 -2.07 -13.08
C TRP A 133 5.58 -3.40 -13.13
N PHE A 134 4.81 -3.65 -12.09
CA PHE A 134 3.99 -4.83 -11.90
C PHE A 134 2.51 -4.44 -11.85
N ASP A 135 1.68 -5.17 -12.57
CA ASP A 135 0.23 -5.00 -12.55
C ASP A 135 -0.50 -6.35 -12.52
N VAL A 136 -1.83 -6.27 -12.42
CA VAL A 136 -2.75 -7.40 -12.48
C VAL A 136 -3.64 -7.18 -13.71
N PRO A 137 -3.33 -7.78 -14.88
CA PRO A 137 -3.99 -7.41 -16.14
C PRO A 137 -5.52 -7.54 -16.12
N SER A 138 -6.07 -8.51 -15.38
CA SER A 138 -7.51 -8.70 -15.24
C SER A 138 -8.19 -7.75 -14.25
N ARG A 139 -7.40 -7.03 -13.45
CA ARG A 139 -7.86 -6.14 -12.37
C ARG A 139 -7.12 -4.80 -12.50
N PRO A 140 -7.54 -3.93 -13.44
CA PRO A 140 -6.81 -2.70 -13.73
C PRO A 140 -6.83 -1.69 -12.56
N LEU A 141 -7.69 -1.92 -11.57
CA LEU A 141 -7.64 -1.34 -10.23
C LEU A 141 -7.76 -2.46 -9.19
N PHE A 142 -6.77 -2.61 -8.32
CA PHE A 142 -6.72 -3.60 -7.26
C PHE A 142 -6.27 -2.95 -5.94
N ALA A 143 -6.22 -3.70 -4.85
CA ALA A 143 -5.80 -3.16 -3.56
C ALA A 143 -4.70 -3.95 -2.87
N PHE A 144 -3.82 -3.21 -2.19
CA PHE A 144 -3.00 -3.77 -1.13
C PHE A 144 -3.73 -3.86 0.20
N ALA A 145 -3.34 -4.83 1.02
CA ALA A 145 -3.76 -4.93 2.41
C ALA A 145 -3.11 -3.82 3.24
N GLY A 146 -3.90 -2.81 3.62
CA GLY A 146 -3.47 -1.64 4.38
C GLY A 146 -3.84 -1.68 5.86
N ILE A 147 -3.09 -0.94 6.66
CA ILE A 147 -3.43 -0.59 8.04
C ILE A 147 -3.20 0.90 8.28
N TRP A 148 -3.92 1.48 9.22
CA TRP A 148 -3.85 2.89 9.51
C TRP A 148 -4.06 3.21 10.99
N ARG A 149 -3.63 4.40 11.39
CA ARG A 149 -3.97 4.97 12.69
C ARG A 149 -4.01 6.50 12.66
N PRO A 150 -4.72 7.13 13.61
CA PRO A 150 -4.64 8.57 13.82
C PRO A 150 -3.24 8.97 14.31
N THR A 151 -2.80 10.16 13.93
CA THR A 151 -1.55 10.78 14.37
C THR A 151 -1.78 12.28 14.59
N GLU A 152 -0.81 12.98 15.18
CA GLU A 152 -0.85 14.45 15.34
C GLU A 152 -0.92 15.21 14.01
N ARG A 153 -0.52 14.58 12.89
CA ARG A 153 -0.52 15.15 11.54
C ARG A 153 -1.72 14.74 10.71
N GLY A 154 -2.68 14.03 11.32
CA GLY A 154 -3.80 13.39 10.62
C GLY A 154 -3.68 11.87 10.56
N ASN A 155 -4.59 11.22 9.87
CA ASN A 155 -4.57 9.77 9.68
C ASN A 155 -3.38 9.37 8.80
N ALA A 156 -2.63 8.37 9.25
CA ALA A 156 -1.49 7.83 8.53
C ALA A 156 -1.66 6.33 8.31
N TYR A 157 -1.23 5.85 7.14
CA TYR A 157 -1.35 4.46 6.76
C TYR A 157 -0.01 3.85 6.35
N GLY A 158 0.03 2.52 6.36
CA GLY A 158 1.03 1.70 5.70
C GLY A 158 0.37 0.46 5.13
N PHE A 159 1.07 -0.30 4.32
CA PHE A 159 0.55 -1.56 3.78
C PHE A 159 1.46 -2.73 4.11
N LEU A 160 0.85 -3.92 4.13
CA LEU A 160 1.54 -5.15 4.42
C LEU A 160 2.39 -5.57 3.23
N THR A 161 3.50 -6.20 3.58
CA THR A 161 4.41 -6.86 2.65
C THR A 161 4.58 -8.31 3.06
N THR A 162 4.82 -9.18 2.09
CA THR A 162 5.05 -10.62 2.24
C THR A 162 6.26 -11.03 1.41
N GLU A 163 6.61 -12.32 1.43
CA GLU A 163 7.67 -12.85 0.57
C GLU A 163 7.33 -12.62 -0.91
N PRO A 164 8.32 -12.37 -1.78
CA PRO A 164 8.05 -12.15 -3.19
C PRO A 164 7.69 -13.46 -3.91
N ASN A 165 6.80 -13.38 -4.90
CA ASN A 165 6.47 -14.50 -5.78
C ASN A 165 7.52 -14.69 -6.91
N ALA A 166 7.27 -15.64 -7.81
CA ALA A 166 8.22 -16.03 -8.87
C ALA A 166 8.61 -14.90 -9.86
N ILE A 167 7.76 -13.87 -10.04
CA ILE A 167 8.08 -12.76 -10.95
C ILE A 167 8.66 -11.54 -10.22
N VAL A 168 8.33 -11.34 -8.94
CA VAL A 168 8.88 -10.24 -8.15
C VAL A 168 10.26 -10.60 -7.59
N ALA A 169 10.48 -11.85 -7.18
CA ALA A 169 11.71 -12.28 -6.50
C ALA A 169 13.00 -12.03 -7.30
N PRO A 170 13.04 -12.25 -8.64
CA PRO A 170 14.23 -11.94 -9.44
C PRO A 170 14.59 -10.45 -9.45
N ILE A 171 13.61 -9.56 -9.28
CA ILE A 171 13.77 -8.10 -9.32
C ILE A 171 14.03 -7.54 -7.92
N HIS A 172 13.24 -7.98 -6.94
CA HIS A 172 13.27 -7.52 -5.56
C HIS A 172 13.05 -8.72 -4.60
N PRO A 173 14.14 -9.41 -4.21
CA PRO A 173 14.07 -10.67 -3.46
C PRO A 173 13.64 -10.51 -2.00
N LYS A 174 13.45 -9.26 -1.54
CA LYS A 174 13.19 -9.00 -0.13
C LYS A 174 11.70 -9.10 0.21
N ALA A 175 10.80 -8.66 -0.65
CA ALA A 175 9.35 -8.72 -0.44
C ALA A 175 8.58 -8.23 -1.65
N MET A 176 7.28 -8.50 -1.63
CA MET A 176 6.27 -7.79 -2.42
C MET A 176 5.15 -7.23 -1.51
N PRO A 177 4.36 -6.25 -1.96
CA PRO A 177 3.11 -5.87 -1.30
C PRO A 177 2.13 -7.05 -1.22
N VAL A 178 1.33 -7.10 -0.16
CA VAL A 178 0.20 -8.05 -0.07
C VAL A 178 -0.93 -7.52 -0.95
N ILE A 179 -1.16 -8.16 -2.09
CA ILE A 179 -2.30 -7.89 -2.98
C ILE A 179 -3.47 -8.76 -2.52
N LEU A 180 -4.62 -8.16 -2.26
CA LEU A 180 -5.83 -8.90 -1.89
C LEU A 180 -6.60 -9.33 -3.14
N HIS A 181 -7.28 -10.47 -3.11
CA HIS A 181 -8.34 -10.79 -4.08
C HIS A 181 -9.58 -9.94 -3.80
N ASP A 182 -10.42 -9.71 -4.83
CA ASP A 182 -11.61 -8.85 -4.70
C ASP A 182 -12.58 -9.38 -3.62
N ASP A 183 -12.73 -10.70 -3.55
CA ASP A 183 -13.58 -11.39 -2.56
C ASP A 183 -13.05 -11.25 -1.11
N ASP A 184 -11.76 -10.98 -0.95
CA ASP A 184 -11.11 -10.83 0.36
C ASP A 184 -11.17 -9.42 0.91
N TYR A 185 -11.63 -8.43 0.15
CA TYR A 185 -11.73 -7.05 0.61
C TYR A 185 -12.61 -6.91 1.86
N GLY A 186 -13.77 -7.56 1.86
CA GLY A 186 -14.67 -7.56 3.02
C GLY A 186 -14.04 -8.26 4.21
N ARG A 187 -13.47 -9.46 4.00
CA ARG A 187 -12.78 -10.23 5.04
C ARG A 187 -11.67 -9.41 5.67
N TRP A 188 -10.81 -8.78 4.86
CA TRP A 188 -9.75 -7.92 5.35
C TRP A 188 -10.29 -6.76 6.19
N LEU A 189 -11.33 -6.07 5.75
CA LEU A 189 -11.85 -4.90 6.46
C LEU A 189 -12.59 -5.23 7.77
N THR A 190 -13.18 -6.42 7.91
CA THR A 190 -14.08 -6.72 9.05
C THR A 190 -13.70 -7.95 9.89
N GLY A 191 -12.98 -8.92 9.32
CA GLY A 191 -12.71 -10.22 9.94
C GLY A 191 -11.81 -10.16 11.18
N ALA A 192 -11.87 -11.18 12.05
CA ALA A 192 -10.91 -11.27 13.15
C ALA A 192 -9.50 -11.52 12.60
N TRP A 193 -8.46 -11.09 13.32
CA TRP A 193 -7.08 -11.23 12.84
C TRP A 193 -6.71 -12.68 12.52
N ASP A 194 -7.16 -13.63 13.34
CA ASP A 194 -6.87 -15.04 13.12
C ASP A 194 -7.46 -15.61 11.83
N ASP A 195 -8.55 -15.02 11.33
CA ASP A 195 -9.24 -15.43 10.09
C ASP A 195 -8.65 -14.77 8.83
N VAL A 196 -7.90 -13.67 8.99
CA VAL A 196 -7.41 -12.85 7.86
C VAL A 196 -5.89 -12.81 7.76
N LYS A 197 -5.16 -13.25 8.80
CA LYS A 197 -3.69 -13.29 8.77
C LYS A 197 -3.12 -14.17 7.65
N GLU A 198 -3.89 -15.18 7.21
CA GLU A 198 -3.53 -16.03 6.07
C GLU A 198 -3.54 -15.28 4.73
N LEU A 199 -4.30 -14.18 4.63
CA LEU A 199 -4.31 -13.31 3.44
C LEU A 199 -2.97 -12.61 3.22
N VAL A 200 -2.07 -12.64 4.22
CA VAL A 200 -0.72 -12.08 4.14
C VAL A 200 0.21 -13.05 3.40
N SER A 201 -0.13 -13.37 2.16
CA SER A 201 0.57 -14.33 1.31
C SER A 201 0.99 -13.72 -0.03
N PRO A 202 2.03 -14.26 -0.70
CA PRO A 202 2.40 -13.80 -2.04
C PRO A 202 1.24 -13.97 -3.02
N TYR A 203 0.93 -12.93 -3.79
CA TYR A 203 -0.12 -13.03 -4.81
C TYR A 203 0.30 -13.96 -5.94
N PRO A 204 -0.60 -14.72 -6.58
CA PRO A 204 -0.21 -15.69 -7.59
C PRO A 204 0.44 -15.04 -8.81
N SER A 205 1.67 -15.43 -9.13
CA SER A 205 2.47 -14.78 -10.18
C SER A 205 1.87 -14.89 -11.57
N GLN A 206 1.15 -15.97 -11.86
CA GLN A 206 0.47 -16.18 -13.15
C GLN A 206 -0.68 -15.20 -13.42
N LEU A 207 -1.14 -14.49 -12.39
CA LEU A 207 -2.18 -13.46 -12.50
C LEU A 207 -1.57 -12.06 -12.62
N MET A 208 -0.24 -11.95 -12.56
CA MET A 208 0.48 -10.68 -12.60
C MET A 208 1.32 -10.57 -13.87
N ARG A 209 1.69 -9.34 -14.20
CA ARG A 209 2.61 -9.03 -15.31
C ARG A 209 3.68 -8.07 -14.83
N VAL A 210 4.86 -8.16 -15.42
CA VAL A 210 5.94 -7.17 -15.32
C VAL A 210 6.21 -6.58 -16.71
N ASP A 211 6.40 -5.27 -16.81
CA ASP A 211 6.56 -4.52 -18.06
C ASP A 211 7.80 -4.89 -18.88
N GLN A 212 8.88 -5.29 -18.21
CA GLN A 212 10.08 -5.85 -18.84
C GLN A 212 10.44 -7.18 -18.18
N PRO A 213 10.46 -8.30 -18.93
CA PRO A 213 11.04 -9.55 -18.44
C PRO A 213 12.48 -9.31 -18.01
N VAL A 214 12.87 -9.90 -16.88
CA VAL A 214 14.30 -9.99 -16.54
C VAL A 214 14.87 -11.15 -17.33
N ASP A 215 15.85 -10.87 -18.19
CA ASP A 215 16.64 -11.89 -18.90
C ASP A 215 17.41 -12.81 -17.94
#